data_AF-A0AAU1G2G3-F1
#
_entry.id   AF-A0AAU1G2G3-F1
#
_cell.length_a   1.000
_cell.length_b   1.000
_cell.length_c   1.000
_cell.angle_alpha   90.00
_cell.angle_beta   90.00
_cell.angle_gamma   90.00
#
_symmetry.space_group_name_H-M   'P 1'
#
loop_
_entity.id
_entity.type
_entity.pdbx_description
1 polymer ?
#
loop_
_entity_poly.entity_id
_entity_poly.type
_entity_poly.pdbx_seq_one_letter_code
_entity_poly.pdbx_strand_id
1 'polypeptide(L)'
;MAARSNARKRAFQILFEADQRGVPVREVLADWIRHARSDDRQPPVSAFTMDLVEGYADKVNRIDDLIVTYAVDWDLDRMPVVDRNILRLGAYELIWVDDTPDAVAIDEAVQLAKEFSTDESPSFVNGLLARFKELKPNLRRD
;
A
#
# COMPACT_ATOMS: atom_id res chain seq x y z
N MET A 1 -4.31 -7.32 -16.52
CA MET A 1 -4.82 -7.42 -15.13
C MET A 1 -3.79 -8.07 -14.22
N ALA A 2 -3.44 -9.36 -14.41
CA ALA A 2 -2.47 -10.07 -13.56
C ALA A 2 -1.11 -9.35 -13.33
N ALA A 3 -0.56 -8.68 -14.35
CA ALA A 3 0.70 -7.95 -14.20
C ALA A 3 0.61 -6.77 -13.21
N ARG A 4 -0.50 -6.03 -13.19
CA ARG A 4 -0.71 -4.92 -12.24
C ARG A 4 -0.98 -5.43 -10.82
N SER A 5 -1.76 -6.50 -10.69
CA SER A 5 -2.01 -7.13 -9.39
C SER A 5 -0.72 -7.68 -8.78
N ASN A 6 0.13 -8.35 -9.57
CA ASN A 6 1.46 -8.80 -9.12
C ASN A 6 2.36 -7.62 -8.74
N ALA A 7 2.31 -6.52 -9.48
CA ALA A 7 3.09 -5.33 -9.17
C ALA A 7 2.67 -4.67 -7.84
N ARG A 8 1.36 -4.62 -7.53
CA ARG A 8 0.83 -4.16 -6.23
C ARG A 8 1.23 -5.08 -5.10
N LYS A 9 1.14 -6.39 -5.29
CA LYS A 9 1.61 -7.39 -4.33
C LYS A 9 3.10 -7.19 -3.99
N ARG A 10 3.94 -6.93 -5.00
CA ARG A 10 5.36 -6.63 -4.77
C ARG A 10 5.57 -5.29 -4.06
N ALA A 11 4.79 -4.26 -4.38
CA ALA A 11 4.85 -2.98 -3.67
C ALA A 11 4.49 -3.18 -2.19
N PHE A 12 3.40 -3.90 -1.90
CA PHE A 12 3.01 -4.28 -0.55
C PHE A 12 4.12 -5.03 0.20
N GLN A 13 4.76 -6.01 -0.43
CA GLN A 13 5.86 -6.77 0.18
C GLN A 13 7.06 -5.87 0.55
N ILE A 14 7.39 -4.89 -0.30
CA ILE A 14 8.45 -3.91 -0.04
C ILE A 14 8.08 -3.01 1.15
N LEU A 15 6.83 -2.50 1.19
CA LEU A 15 6.33 -1.70 2.31
C LEU A 15 6.35 -2.50 3.62
N PHE A 16 5.86 -3.73 3.58
CA PHE A 16 5.84 -4.65 4.73
C PHE A 16 7.26 -4.93 5.25
N GLU A 17 8.22 -5.23 4.37
CA GLU A 17 9.61 -5.46 4.76
C GLU A 17 10.23 -4.21 5.39
N ALA A 18 9.97 -3.03 4.84
CA ALA A 18 10.45 -1.76 5.40
C ALA A 18 9.92 -1.50 6.80
N ASP A 19 8.61 -1.74 7.01
CA ASP A 19 7.94 -1.61 8.32
C ASP A 19 8.52 -2.60 9.34
N GLN A 20 8.71 -3.86 8.95
CA GLN A 20 9.32 -4.90 9.81
C GLN A 20 10.78 -4.58 10.18
N ARG A 21 11.56 -4.04 9.25
CA ARG A 21 12.96 -3.65 9.47
C ARG A 21 13.11 -2.33 10.21
N GLY A 22 12.06 -1.49 10.24
CA GLY A 22 12.14 -0.13 10.77
C GLY A 22 13.06 0.79 9.96
N VAL A 23 13.14 0.58 8.63
CA VAL A 23 13.99 1.37 7.72
C VAL A 23 13.16 2.09 6.66
N PRO A 24 13.68 3.15 6.01
CA PRO A 24 12.96 3.82 4.95
C PRO A 24 12.60 2.88 3.78
N VAL A 25 11.37 2.98 3.27
CA VAL A 25 10.88 2.11 2.18
C VAL A 25 11.73 2.20 0.90
N ARG A 26 12.33 3.36 0.63
CA ARG A 26 13.26 3.59 -0.48
C ARG A 26 14.54 2.75 -0.37
N GLU A 27 15.00 2.48 0.86
CA GLU A 27 16.16 1.61 1.09
C GLU A 27 15.84 0.17 0.65
N VAL A 28 14.69 -0.35 1.07
CA VAL A 28 14.21 -1.69 0.71
C VAL A 28 13.95 -1.80 -0.79
N LEU A 29 13.35 -0.78 -1.41
CA LEU A 29 13.18 -0.74 -2.86
C LEU A 29 14.53 -0.85 -3.59
N ALA A 30 15.54 -0.12 -3.12
CA ALA A 30 16.88 -0.17 -3.69
C ALA A 30 17.53 -1.55 -3.51
N ASP A 31 17.34 -2.21 -2.36
CA ASP A 31 17.75 -3.60 -2.13
C ASP A 31 17.11 -4.55 -3.15
N TRP A 32 15.79 -4.47 -3.33
CA TRP A 32 15.05 -5.30 -4.28
C TRP A 32 15.52 -5.12 -5.72
N ILE A 33 15.78 -3.88 -6.13
CA ILE A 33 16.32 -3.57 -7.46
C ILE A 33 17.74 -4.12 -7.64
N ARG A 34 18.61 -3.97 -6.62
CA ARG A 34 19.96 -4.54 -6.66
C ARG A 34 19.93 -6.05 -6.77
N HIS A 35 19.14 -6.72 -5.94
CA HIS A 35 19.01 -8.18 -5.95
C HIS A 35 18.49 -8.71 -7.29
N ALA A 36 17.49 -8.05 -7.88
CA ALA A 36 16.96 -8.43 -9.19
C ALA A 36 17.95 -8.22 -10.35
N ARG A 37 19.00 -7.40 -10.16
CA ARG A 37 20.08 -7.23 -11.15
C ARG A 37 21.22 -8.22 -10.96
N SER A 38 21.40 -8.76 -9.75
CA SER A 38 22.51 -9.64 -9.40
C SER A 38 22.14 -11.13 -9.39
N ASP A 39 20.85 -11.47 -9.35
CA ASP A 39 20.34 -12.85 -9.32
C ASP A 39 19.24 -13.03 -10.36
N ASP A 40 19.55 -13.74 -11.45
CA ASP A 40 18.61 -13.98 -12.57
C ASP A 40 17.35 -14.76 -12.17
N ARG A 41 17.34 -15.39 -10.98
CA ARG A 41 16.15 -16.07 -10.43
C ARG A 41 15.15 -15.08 -9.84
N GLN A 42 15.56 -13.84 -9.58
CA GLN A 42 14.71 -12.79 -9.03
C GLN A 42 14.08 -11.99 -10.18
N PRO A 43 12.73 -11.96 -10.30
CA PRO A 43 12.10 -11.22 -11.37
C PRO A 43 12.37 -9.72 -11.21
N PRO A 44 12.60 -8.97 -12.31
CA PRO A 44 12.79 -7.52 -12.26
C PRO A 44 11.65 -6.83 -11.50
N VAL A 45 11.98 -5.83 -10.68
CA VAL A 45 10.98 -4.94 -10.10
C VAL A 45 10.35 -4.16 -11.27
N SER A 46 9.02 -4.16 -11.37
CA SER A 46 8.34 -3.49 -12.47
C SER A 46 8.33 -1.98 -12.26
N ALA A 47 8.27 -1.19 -13.34
CA ALA A 47 8.14 0.27 -13.24
C ALA A 47 6.93 0.67 -12.37
N PHE A 48 5.78 0.02 -12.58
CA PHE A 48 4.58 0.29 -11.78
C PHE A 48 4.77 -0.03 -10.29
N THR A 49 5.55 -1.05 -9.94
CA THR A 49 5.92 -1.32 -8.54
C THR A 49 6.77 -0.18 -7.97
N MET A 50 7.76 0.31 -8.74
CA MET A 50 8.61 1.42 -8.32
C MET A 50 7.76 2.69 -8.12
N ASP A 51 6.90 3.02 -9.07
CA ASP A 51 6.03 4.21 -9.02
C ASP A 51 5.14 4.21 -7.77
N LEU A 52 4.54 3.06 -7.46
CA LEU A 52 3.71 2.90 -6.26
C LEU A 52 4.51 3.11 -4.97
N VAL A 53 5.71 2.52 -4.87
CA VAL A 53 6.54 2.62 -3.66
C VAL A 53 7.10 4.03 -3.50
N GLU A 54 7.59 4.65 -4.56
CA GLU A 54 8.13 6.01 -4.54
C GLU A 54 7.07 7.03 -4.19
N GLY A 55 5.90 6.94 -4.83
CA GLY A 55 4.81 7.85 -4.54
C GLY A 55 4.23 7.67 -3.14
N TYR A 56 4.16 6.45 -2.63
CA TYR A 56 3.86 6.21 -1.21
C TYR A 56 4.90 6.90 -0.31
N ALA A 57 6.19 6.75 -0.62
CA ALA A 57 7.27 7.33 0.19
C ALA A 57 7.15 8.86 0.30
N ASP A 58 6.68 9.53 -0.75
CA ASP A 58 6.46 10.99 -0.75
C ASP A 58 5.23 11.42 0.06
N LYS A 59 4.32 10.50 0.37
CA LYS A 59 3.04 10.77 1.03
C LYS A 59 2.86 10.06 2.37
N VAL A 60 3.86 9.31 2.83
CA VAL A 60 3.76 8.43 4.02
C VAL A 60 3.19 9.15 5.25
N ASN A 61 3.71 10.33 5.61
CA ASN A 61 3.24 11.07 6.78
C ASN A 61 1.74 11.41 6.66
N ARG A 62 1.32 11.88 5.49
CA ARG A 62 -0.08 12.23 5.23
C ARG A 62 -0.97 11.00 5.24
N ILE A 63 -0.51 9.89 4.68
CA ILE A 63 -1.25 8.63 4.65
C ILE A 63 -1.46 8.10 6.07
N ASP A 64 -0.41 8.09 6.89
CA ASP A 64 -0.48 7.62 8.27
C ASP A 64 -1.41 8.51 9.10
N ASP A 65 -1.34 9.84 8.94
CA ASP A 65 -2.28 10.79 9.57
C ASP A 65 -3.73 10.50 9.19
N LEU A 66 -4.00 10.23 7.90
CA LEU A 66 -5.34 9.90 7.43
C LEU A 66 -5.84 8.57 8.01
N ILE A 67 -4.99 7.55 8.07
CA ILE A 67 -5.35 6.26 8.66
C ILE A 67 -5.70 6.46 10.14
N VAL A 68 -4.85 7.13 10.92
CA VAL A 68 -5.11 7.43 12.34
C VAL A 68 -6.40 8.24 12.53
N THR A 69 -6.64 9.23 11.68
CA THR A 69 -7.80 10.13 11.79
C THR A 69 -9.13 9.41 11.57
N TYR A 70 -9.17 8.42 10.66
CA TYR A 70 -10.42 7.84 10.18
C TYR A 70 -10.62 6.37 10.54
N ALA A 71 -9.58 5.67 11.00
CA ALA A 71 -9.69 4.35 11.61
C ALA A 71 -10.25 4.49 13.04
N VAL A 72 -11.56 4.78 13.12
CA VAL A 72 -12.29 4.89 14.40
C VAL A 72 -12.09 3.58 15.19
N ASP A 73 -11.71 3.71 16.46
CA ASP A 73 -11.42 2.62 17.40
C ASP A 73 -10.15 1.78 17.12
N TRP A 74 -9.28 2.19 16.18
CA TRP A 74 -8.03 1.48 15.88
C TRP A 74 -6.81 2.41 16.01
N ASP A 75 -6.00 2.16 17.03
CA ASP A 75 -4.66 2.75 17.12
C ASP A 75 -3.76 2.10 16.06
N LEU A 76 -2.99 2.90 15.31
CA LEU A 76 -2.18 2.42 14.18
C LEU A 76 -1.12 1.38 14.63
N ASP A 77 -0.71 1.48 15.89
CA ASP A 77 0.21 0.56 16.57
C ASP A 77 -0.43 -0.79 16.95
N ARG A 78 -1.76 -0.86 17.02
CA ARG A 78 -2.53 -2.10 17.30
C ARG A 78 -2.97 -2.82 16.04
N MET A 79 -2.84 -2.18 14.89
CA MET A 79 -3.18 -2.76 13.60
C MET A 79 -2.16 -3.83 13.21
N PRO A 80 -2.58 -5.02 12.74
CA PRO A 80 -1.67 -6.00 12.15
C PRO A 80 -0.79 -5.33 11.10
N VAL A 81 0.51 -5.60 11.13
CA VAL A 81 1.48 -4.97 10.22
C VAL A 81 1.10 -5.20 8.75
N VAL A 82 0.49 -6.35 8.44
CA VAL A 82 -0.06 -6.64 7.11
C VAL A 82 -1.16 -5.64 6.73
N ASP A 83 -2.20 -5.50 7.56
CA ASP A 83 -3.35 -4.62 7.29
C ASP A 83 -2.92 -3.16 7.17
N ARG A 84 -2.00 -2.73 8.04
CA ARG A 84 -1.43 -1.38 7.99
C ARG A 84 -0.74 -1.09 6.66
N ASN A 85 0.08 -2.01 6.16
CA ASN A 85 0.79 -1.80 4.88
C ASN A 85 -0.13 -1.94 3.67
N ILE A 86 -1.18 -2.76 3.74
CA ILE A 86 -2.23 -2.81 2.72
C ILE A 86 -2.98 -1.48 2.65
N LEU A 87 -3.38 -0.94 3.80
CA LEU A 87 -4.06 0.36 3.89
C LEU A 87 -3.17 1.50 3.40
N ARG A 88 -1.90 1.51 3.77
CA ARG A 88 -0.92 2.51 3.30
C ARG A 88 -0.81 2.53 1.77
N LEU A 89 -0.62 1.37 1.15
CA LEU A 89 -0.55 1.25 -0.30
C LEU A 89 -1.88 1.61 -0.98
N GLY A 90 -2.98 1.06 -0.47
CA GLY A 90 -4.32 1.29 -1.01
C GLY A 90 -4.74 2.75 -0.90
N ALA A 91 -4.42 3.43 0.19
CA ALA A 91 -4.67 4.85 0.39
C ALA A 91 -3.85 5.72 -0.56
N TYR A 92 -2.56 5.40 -0.72
CA TYR A 92 -1.70 6.08 -1.71
C TYR A 92 -2.33 6.00 -3.10
N GLU A 93 -2.61 4.77 -3.55
CA GLU A 93 -3.11 4.53 -4.89
C GLU A 93 -4.49 5.19 -5.10
N LEU A 94 -5.41 5.01 -4.15
CA LEU A 94 -6.75 5.61 -4.21
C LEU A 94 -6.71 7.13 -4.29
N ILE A 95 -5.88 7.78 -3.48
CA ILE A 95 -5.96 9.24 -3.30
C ILE A 95 -5.10 9.97 -4.33
N TRP A 96 -3.94 9.44 -4.74
CA TRP A 96 -2.97 10.17 -5.58
C TRP A 96 -2.71 9.56 -6.97
N VAL A 97 -3.18 8.35 -7.27
CA VAL A 97 -2.97 7.72 -8.60
C VAL A 97 -4.24 7.86 -9.45
N ASP A 98 -4.32 8.95 -10.21
CA ASP A 98 -5.50 9.29 -11.04
C ASP A 98 -5.76 8.30 -12.19
N ASP A 99 -4.72 7.57 -12.62
CA ASP A 99 -4.82 6.56 -13.69
C ASP A 99 -5.44 5.23 -13.23
N THR A 100 -5.63 5.03 -11.93
CA THR A 100 -6.31 3.85 -11.37
C THR A 100 -7.74 4.22 -10.98
N PRO A 101 -8.77 3.57 -11.54
CA PRO A 101 -10.15 3.76 -11.08
C PRO A 101 -10.29 3.44 -9.59
N ASP A 102 -10.96 4.29 -8.82
CA ASP A 102 -11.10 4.14 -7.36
C ASP A 102 -11.56 2.73 -6.93
N ALA A 103 -12.53 2.15 -7.65
CA ALA A 103 -13.04 0.82 -7.36
C ALA A 103 -11.99 -0.29 -7.55
N VAL A 104 -11.07 -0.10 -8.50
CA VAL A 104 -9.96 -1.05 -8.75
C VAL A 104 -8.91 -0.96 -7.64
N ALA A 105 -8.55 0.26 -7.21
CA ALA A 105 -7.61 0.44 -6.10
C ALA A 105 -8.14 -0.23 -4.81
N ILE A 106 -9.43 -0.07 -4.52
CA ILE A 106 -10.08 -0.68 -3.35
C ILE A 106 -10.12 -2.21 -3.49
N ASP A 107 -10.59 -2.75 -4.62
CA ASP A 107 -10.68 -4.19 -4.80
C ASP A 107 -9.31 -4.87 -4.69
N GLU A 108 -8.26 -4.30 -5.28
CA GLU A 108 -6.91 -4.85 -5.21
C GLU A 108 -6.36 -4.86 -3.76
N ALA A 109 -6.62 -3.81 -2.98
CA ALA A 109 -6.27 -3.79 -1.55
C ALA A 109 -7.03 -4.87 -0.76
N VAL A 110 -8.32 -5.07 -1.06
CA VAL A 110 -9.15 -6.11 -0.46
C VAL A 110 -8.67 -7.51 -0.83
N GLN A 111 -8.21 -7.73 -2.06
CA GLN A 111 -7.62 -9.01 -2.47
C GLN A 111 -6.31 -9.29 -1.73
N LEU A 112 -5.46 -8.27 -1.52
CA LEU A 112 -4.26 -8.42 -0.68
C LEU A 112 -4.63 -8.81 0.76
N ALA A 113 -5.67 -8.21 1.33
CA ALA A 113 -6.13 -8.53 2.69
C ALA A 113 -6.60 -9.98 2.80
N LYS A 114 -7.34 -10.47 1.80
CA LYS A 114 -7.76 -11.89 1.72
C LYS A 114 -6.59 -12.85 1.60
N GLU A 115 -5.54 -12.45 0.90
CA GLU A 115 -4.39 -13.31 0.65
C GLU A 115 -3.41 -13.35 1.84
N PHE A 116 -3.21 -12.23 2.53
CA PHE A 116 -2.11 -12.08 3.50
C PHE A 116 -2.55 -11.90 4.96
N SER A 117 -3.84 -11.71 5.22
CA SER A 117 -4.34 -11.34 6.55
C SER A 117 -5.46 -12.27 7.05
N THR A 118 -6.24 -11.80 8.03
CA THR A 118 -7.32 -12.57 8.66
C THR A 118 -8.65 -12.42 7.92
N ASP A 119 -9.64 -13.26 8.26
CA ASP A 119 -10.97 -13.23 7.64
C ASP A 119 -11.73 -11.90 7.85
N GLU A 120 -11.38 -11.14 8.90
CA GLU A 120 -12.00 -9.85 9.21
C GLU A 120 -11.36 -8.68 8.41
N SER A 121 -10.09 -8.82 8.04
CA SER A 121 -9.30 -7.77 7.41
C SER A 121 -9.86 -7.26 6.07
N PRO A 122 -10.41 -8.10 5.16
CA PRO A 122 -11.02 -7.62 3.92
C PRO A 122 -12.15 -6.62 4.13
N SER A 123 -13.01 -6.85 5.13
CA SER A 123 -14.13 -5.96 5.45
C SER A 123 -13.63 -4.63 6.01
N PHE A 124 -12.66 -4.69 6.92
CA PHE A 124 -12.02 -3.53 7.51
C PHE A 124 -11.32 -2.64 6.46
N VAL A 125 -10.47 -3.23 5.62
CA VAL A 125 -9.76 -2.53 4.53
C VAL A 125 -10.74 -1.88 3.56
N ASN A 126 -11.79 -2.62 3.15
CA ASN A 126 -12.81 -2.09 2.27
C ASN A 126 -13.54 -0.88 2.89
N GLY A 127 -13.93 -0.99 4.16
CA GLY A 127 -14.65 0.07 4.87
C GLY A 127 -13.85 1.37 4.97
N LEU A 128 -12.57 1.27 5.36
CA LEU A 128 -11.73 2.45 5.53
C LEU A 128 -11.38 3.11 4.17
N LEU A 129 -11.05 2.32 3.15
CA LEU A 129 -10.77 2.88 1.82
C LEU A 129 -12.04 3.44 1.15
N ALA A 130 -13.21 2.85 1.38
CA ALA A 130 -14.48 3.43 0.93
C ALA A 130 -14.72 4.80 1.57
N ARG A 131 -14.42 4.96 2.86
CA ARG A 131 -14.48 6.25 3.55
C ARG A 131 -13.49 7.26 2.94
N PHE A 132 -12.26 6.84 2.62
CA PHE A 132 -11.31 7.71 1.93
C PHE A 132 -11.79 8.14 0.56
N LYS A 133 -12.44 7.25 -0.20
CA LYS A 133 -13.01 7.58 -1.50
C LYS A 133 -14.05 8.69 -1.42
N GLU A 134 -14.95 8.64 -0.43
CA GLU A 134 -15.96 9.70 -0.19
C GLU A 134 -15.31 11.05 0.15
N LEU A 135 -14.21 11.01 0.89
CA LEU A 135 -13.50 12.20 1.34
C LEU A 135 -12.44 12.71 0.34
N LYS A 136 -12.06 11.88 -0.66
CA LYS A 136 -10.98 12.12 -1.64
C LYS A 136 -10.93 13.55 -2.20
N PRO A 137 -12.05 14.23 -2.52
CA PRO A 137 -12.03 15.64 -2.97
C PRO A 137 -11.34 16.62 -2.02
N ASN A 138 -11.24 16.28 -0.73
CA ASN A 138 -10.68 17.12 0.32
C ASN A 138 -9.36 16.58 0.92
N LEU A 139 -9.00 15.31 0.67
CA LEU A 139 -7.84 14.68 1.32
C LEU A 139 -6.49 15.11 0.76
N ARG A 140 -6.46 15.60 -0.50
CA ARG A 140 -5.23 16.08 -1.17
C ARG A 140 -4.69 17.41 -0.63
N ARG A 141 -5.39 18.04 0.33
CA ARG A 141 -4.97 19.31 0.91
C ARG A 141 -3.87 19.06 1.93
N ASP A 142 -2.76 19.78 1.76
CA ASP A 142 -1.63 19.87 2.71
C ASP A 142 -1.97 20.81 3.86
#